data_AF-A0A966X1F5-F1
#
_entry.id   AF-A0A966X1F5-F1
#
_cell.length_a   1.000
_cell.length_b   1.000
_cell.length_c   1.000
_cell.angle_alpha   90.00
_cell.angle_beta   90.00
_cell.angle_gamma   90.00
#
_symmetry.space_group_name_H-M   'P 1'
#
loop_
_entity.id
_entity.type
_entity.pdbx_description
1 polymer ?
#
loop_
_entity_poly.entity_id
_entity_poly.type
_entity_poly.pdbx_seq_one_letter_code
_entity_poly.pdbx_strand_id
1 'polypeptide(L)' 'IRVKNLRYFSSQSWPFPNSLMLGFHAEYESGEIRIQEEELADAQWFPFDQLPNPPAMISISGWLINDFVQRASRGEV' A
#
# COMPACT_ATOMS: atom_id res chain seq x y z
N ILE A 1 1.26 -13.92 -0.59
CA ILE A 1 2.61 -13.44 -0.98
C ILE A 1 3.52 -13.28 0.25
N ARG A 2 4.84 -13.25 0.05
CA ARG A 2 5.85 -12.87 1.05
C ARG A 2 6.49 -11.52 0.66
N VAL A 3 6.83 -10.72 1.66
CA VAL A 3 7.42 -9.39 1.49
C VAL A 3 8.70 -9.24 2.32
N LYS A 4 9.58 -8.32 1.88
CA LYS A 4 10.85 -7.99 2.55
C LYS A 4 11.08 -6.48 2.56
N ASN A 5 12.19 -6.06 3.16
CA ASN A 5 12.63 -4.66 3.18
C ASN A 5 11.56 -3.69 3.71
N LEU A 6 10.91 -4.06 4.81
CA LEU A 6 9.92 -3.22 5.48
C LEU A 6 10.55 -1.88 5.88
N ARG A 7 9.96 -0.79 5.39
CA ARG A 7 10.37 0.58 5.73
C ARG A 7 9.18 1.32 6.31
N TYR A 8 9.32 1.77 7.55
CA TYR A 8 8.33 2.64 8.17
C TYR A 8 8.21 3.93 7.37
N PHE A 9 6.97 4.37 7.14
CA PHE A 9 6.66 5.60 6.42
C PHE A 9 6.09 6.66 7.37
N SER A 10 4.93 6.39 7.95
CA SER A 10 4.22 7.36 8.80
C SER A 10 3.17 6.65 9.65
N SER A 11 2.45 7.41 10.47
CA SER A 11 1.31 6.93 11.23
C SER A 11 0.12 7.89 11.12
N GLN A 12 -1.09 7.34 11.27
CA GLN A 12 -2.33 8.11 11.26
C GLN A 12 -3.26 7.58 12.35
N SER A 13 -3.75 8.48 13.22
CA SER A 13 -4.82 8.14 14.15
C SER A 13 -6.10 7.79 13.38
N TRP A 14 -6.69 6.65 13.69
CA TRP A 14 -7.92 6.15 13.07
C TRP A 14 -8.99 5.91 14.14
N PRO A 15 -9.95 6.82 14.32
CA PRO A 15 -10.82 6.86 15.50
C PRO A 15 -12.01 5.87 15.46
N PHE A 16 -11.89 4.76 14.73
CA PHE A 16 -12.95 3.74 14.63
C PHE A 16 -12.37 2.33 14.81
N PRO A 17 -12.48 1.69 15.99
CA PRO A 17 -13.02 2.20 17.25
C PRO A 17 -12.03 3.10 18.03
N ASN A 18 -10.71 2.86 17.98
CA ASN A 18 -9.63 3.66 18.58
C ASN A 18 -8.27 3.06 18.16
N SER A 19 -7.82 3.29 16.94
CA SER A 19 -6.62 2.65 16.38
C SER A 19 -5.57 3.67 15.95
N LEU A 20 -4.30 3.25 15.95
CA LEU A 20 -3.20 3.96 15.31
C LEU A 20 -2.74 3.14 14.11
N MET A 21 -2.96 3.66 12.91
CA MET A 21 -2.50 3.02 11.68
C MET A 21 -1.02 3.31 11.50
N LEU A 22 -0.22 2.26 11.30
CA LEU A 22 1.21 2.38 10.99
C LEU A 22 1.42 1.99 9.53
N GLY A 23 1.91 2.93 8.73
CA GLY A 23 2.14 2.74 7.31
C GLY A 23 3.57 2.26 7.04
N PHE A 24 3.69 1.24 6.17
CA PHE A 24 4.98 0.70 5.74
C PHE A 24 5.01 0.55 4.22
N HIS A 25 6.18 0.79 3.64
CA HIS A 25 6.52 0.26 2.33
C HIS A 25 7.18 -1.11 2.48
N ALA A 26 6.96 -1.98 1.50
CA ALA A 26 7.60 -3.28 1.43
C ALA A 26 7.86 -3.65 -0.03
N GLU A 27 8.83 -4.53 -0.23
CA GLU A 27 9.16 -5.10 -1.53
C GLU A 27 8.60 -6.52 -1.62
N TYR A 28 8.09 -6.90 -2.79
CA TYR A 28 7.71 -8.28 -3.05
C TYR A 28 8.95 -9.18 -2.99
N GLU A 29 8.82 -10.31 -2.29
CA GLU A 29 9.87 -11.32 -2.21
C GLU A 29 9.51 -12.56 -3.04
N SER A 30 8.36 -13.18 -2.79
CA SER A 30 7.96 -14.44 -3.42
C SER A 30 6.49 -14.79 -3.22
N GLY A 31 6.03 -15.80 -3.95
CA GLY A 31 4.70 -16.40 -3.83
C GLY A 31 3.64 -15.76 -4.72
N GLU A 32 2.46 -16.35 -4.72
CA GLU A 32 1.35 -15.92 -5.57
C GLU A 32 0.29 -15.18 -4.74
N ILE A 33 -0.53 -14.37 -5.41
CA ILE A 33 -1.73 -13.79 -4.81
C ILE A 33 -2.66 -14.96 -4.49
N ARG A 34 -3.02 -15.09 -3.21
CA ARG A 34 -4.02 -16.02 -2.71
C ARG A 34 -4.89 -15.25 -1.75
N ILE A 35 -6.13 -15.02 -2.15
CA ILE A 35 -7.07 -14.17 -1.44
C ILE A 35 -7.77 -15.01 -0.37
N GLN A 36 -7.96 -14.42 0.82
CA GLN A 36 -8.91 -14.94 1.79
C GLN A 36 -10.27 -14.31 1.50
N GLU A 37 -11.17 -15.08 0.88
CA GLU A 37 -12.43 -14.57 0.31
C GLU A 37 -13.36 -13.91 1.35
N GLU A 38 -13.21 -14.28 2.63
CA GLU A 38 -13.97 -13.66 3.75
C GLU A 38 -13.50 -12.23 4.06
N GLU A 39 -12.29 -11.83 3.65
CA GLU A 39 -11.71 -10.52 3.94
C GLU A 39 -11.63 -9.62 2.70
N LEU A 40 -11.25 -10.18 1.55
CA LEU A 40 -10.99 -9.44 0.32
C LEU A 40 -11.72 -10.07 -0.86
N ALA A 41 -12.35 -9.23 -1.68
CA ALA A 41 -13.07 -9.68 -2.87
C ALA A 41 -12.16 -9.81 -4.11
N ASP A 42 -11.11 -8.98 -4.22
CA ASP A 42 -10.17 -8.99 -5.34
C ASP A 42 -8.79 -8.45 -4.90
N ALA A 43 -7.73 -8.88 -5.57
CA ALA A 43 -6.36 -8.40 -5.38
C ALA A 43 -5.55 -8.62 -6.67
N GLN A 44 -4.93 -7.54 -7.15
CA GLN A 44 -4.15 -7.54 -8.39
C GLN A 44 -2.88 -6.68 -8.25
N TRP A 45 -1.93 -6.92 -9.14
CA TRP A 45 -0.75 -6.06 -9.30
C TRP A 45 -1.02 -4.99 -10.34
N PHE A 46 -0.67 -3.75 -10.01
CA PHE A 46 -0.84 -2.61 -10.92
C PHE A 46 0.50 -1.92 -11.18
N PRO A 47 0.82 -1.60 -12.43
CA PRO A 47 1.86 -0.62 -12.74
C PRO A 47 1.55 0.71 -12.04
N PHE A 48 2.58 1.42 -11.58
CA PHE A 48 2.41 2.66 -10.81
C PHE A 48 1.73 3.78 -11.61
N ASP A 49 1.79 3.71 -12.94
CA ASP A 49 1.21 4.64 -13.91
C ASP A 49 -0.16 4.18 -14.45
N GLN A 50 -0.66 3.02 -14.00
CA GLN A 50 -1.92 2.42 -14.44
C GLN A 50 -2.79 1.98 -13.25
N LEU A 51 -2.85 2.82 -12.22
CA LEU A 51 -3.73 2.58 -11.08
C LEU A 51 -5.21 2.76 -11.50
N PRO A 52 -6.12 1.88 -11.04
CA PRO A 52 -7.53 1.95 -11.41
C PRO A 52 -8.19 3.24 -10.87
N ASN A 53 -7.75 3.69 -9.70
CA ASN A 53 -8.27 4.89 -9.05
C ASN A 53 -7.09 5.73 -8.51
N PRO A 54 -7.17 7.07 -8.59
CA PRO A 54 -6.17 7.93 -7.97
C PRO A 54 -6.24 7.85 -6.44
N PRO A 55 -5.10 8.00 -5.73
CA PRO A 55 -5.08 7.94 -4.28
C PRO A 55 -5.85 9.11 -3.66
N ALA A 56 -6.76 8.80 -2.73
CA ALA A 56 -7.45 9.82 -1.93
C ALA A 56 -6.53 10.31 -0.81
N MET A 57 -6.14 11.59 -0.82
CA MET A 57 -5.16 12.15 0.12
C MET A 57 -5.69 12.44 1.54
N ILE A 58 -6.70 11.69 1.98
CA ILE A 58 -7.33 11.81 3.31
C ILE A 58 -6.85 10.72 4.29
N SER A 59 -6.29 9.63 3.78
CA SER A 59 -5.90 8.45 4.56
C SER A 59 -4.44 8.09 4.33
N ILE A 60 -3.85 7.40 5.31
CA ILE A 60 -2.49 6.87 5.23
C ILE A 60 -2.31 5.91 4.04
N SER A 61 -3.37 5.20 3.63
CA SER A 61 -3.36 4.38 2.42
C SER A 61 -3.17 5.21 1.16
N GLY A 62 -3.88 6.33 1.02
CA GLY A 62 -3.68 7.26 -0.09
C GLY A 62 -2.29 7.90 -0.06
N TRP A 63 -1.80 8.27 1.12
CA TRP A 63 -0.46 8.83 1.26
C TRP A 63 0.64 7.84 0.85
N LEU A 64 0.52 6.56 1.25
CA LEU A 64 1.45 5.49 0.85
C LEU A 64 1.47 5.29 -0.67
N ILE A 65 0.31 5.20 -1.31
CA ILE A 65 0.22 5.00 -2.76
C ILE A 65 0.81 6.21 -3.49
N ASN A 66 0.44 7.44 -3.08
CA ASN A 66 0.95 8.65 -3.70
C ASN A 66 2.48 8.77 -3.56
N ASP A 67 3.04 8.53 -2.37
CA ASP A 67 4.48 8.54 -2.14
C ASP A 67 5.20 7.54 -3.06
N PHE A 68 4.68 6.31 -3.16
CA PHE A 68 5.25 5.29 -4.03
C PHE A 68 5.24 5.72 -5.51
N VAL A 69 4.13 6.25 -6.01
CA VAL A 69 4.01 6.74 -7.40
C VAL A 69 5.02 7.85 -7.67
N GLN A 70 5.16 8.80 -6.74
CA GLN A 70 6.11 9.91 -6.87
C GLN A 70 7.55 9.40 -6.92
N ARG A 71 7.96 8.46 -6.05
CA ARG A 71 9.29 7.86 -6.09
C ARG A 71 9.53 7.05 -7.37
N ALA A 72 8.55 6.25 -7.79
CA ALA A 72 8.65 5.43 -8.99
C ALA A 72 8.80 6.30 -10.25
N SER A 73 8.07 7.41 -10.34
CA SER A 73 8.19 8.39 -11.44
C SER A 73 9.57 9.05 -11.52
N ARG A 74 10.34 9.07 -10.43
CA ARG A 74 11.72 9.57 -10.36
C ARG A 74 12.79 8.49 -10.53
N GLY A 75 12.39 7.22 -10.66
CA GLY A 75 13.31 6.08 -10.75
C GLY A 75 13.98 5.70 -9.42
N GLU A 76 13.33 6.00 -8.29
CA GLU A 76 13.87 5.79 -6.94
C GLU A 76 13.39 4.48 -6.29
N VAL A 77 12.74 3.60 -7.06
CA VAL A 77 12.15 2.32 -6.61
C VAL A 77 12.63 1.19 -7.50
#